data_AF-A0A1H5PTA0-F1
#
_entry.id   AF-A0A1H5PTA0-F1
#
_cell.length_a   1.000
_cell.length_b   1.000
_cell.length_c   1.000
_cell.angle_alpha   90.00
_cell.angle_beta   90.00
_cell.angle_gamma   90.00
#
_symmetry.space_group_name_H-M   'P 1'
#
loop_
_entity.id
_entity.type
_entity.pdbx_description
1 polymer ?
#
loop_
_entity_poly.entity_id
_entity_poly.type
_entity_poly.pdbx_seq_one_letter_code
_entity_poly.pdbx_strand_id
1 'polypeptide(L)'
;MTSDTITTLLGLVGVLVLVLAVTHWLVRRGGGWKALWRRLGREIGLTVKAFTGPVRMELRYRRGLRQLVRLLRDPAVWADAERATALAAGVRAGVRPYGVLASPEWMAVLVAADGDALREPPAPWAADESDPRLWWIDRADLTDDGAESAVPLLVCVGLDMGHAVLLDVRSGPPALSVYGPSRAARSARAVLQALAAQVDARLPEGRVAIAAGVHPRHPGMPAAAAVGQPGVEVAVCADPLERPLPSGVRLLSLGVARGRTRLLEVAPDAVLTVHGAPAAARVDVLPLSRAVARTLAALPPCPELPQAGPAGPADAVSAADPDLLPDEPDLDTGAAPVTEPTGVSASRPAPASEPAAVPVPAPAAAVGSDDDFAEPSTSEAAGVSATSAQAP
;
A
#
# COMPACT_ATOMS: atom_id res chain seq x y z
N MET A 1 -32.38 -37.91 -49.77
CA MET A 1 -31.49 -38.19 -48.63
C MET A 1 -30.59 -39.34 -49.02
N THR A 2 -29.27 -39.13 -49.03
CA THR A 2 -28.29 -40.17 -49.36
C THR A 2 -28.15 -41.13 -48.18
N SER A 3 -27.82 -42.40 -48.44
CA SER A 3 -27.70 -43.47 -47.43
C SER A 3 -26.76 -43.09 -46.27
N ASP A 4 -25.73 -42.27 -46.53
CA ASP A 4 -24.80 -41.73 -45.52
C ASP A 4 -25.45 -40.79 -44.51
N THR A 5 -26.52 -40.08 -44.90
CA THR A 5 -27.24 -39.18 -43.99
C THR A 5 -28.01 -40.00 -42.95
N ILE A 6 -28.56 -41.15 -43.36
CA ILE A 6 -29.37 -42.02 -42.51
C ILE A 6 -28.50 -42.74 -41.48
N THR A 7 -27.33 -43.25 -41.88
CA THR A 7 -26.39 -43.91 -40.97
C THR A 7 -25.80 -42.93 -39.95
N THR A 8 -25.47 -41.70 -40.38
CA THR A 8 -25.02 -40.64 -39.48
C THR A 8 -26.10 -40.26 -38.47
N LEU A 9 -27.36 -40.14 -38.93
CA LEU A 9 -28.50 -39.85 -38.05
C LEU A 9 -28.75 -40.99 -37.05
N LEU A 10 -28.72 -42.25 -37.51
CA LEU A 10 -28.88 -43.42 -36.64
C LEU A 10 -27.76 -43.52 -35.60
N GLY A 11 -26.52 -43.24 -36.00
CA GLY A 11 -25.38 -43.16 -35.10
C GLY A 11 -25.56 -42.06 -34.04
N LEU A 12 -26.00 -40.87 -34.45
CA LEU A 12 -26.28 -39.76 -33.55
C LEU A 12 -27.38 -40.11 -32.53
N VAL A 13 -28.48 -40.71 -33.01
CA VAL A 13 -29.59 -41.16 -32.15
C VAL A 13 -29.13 -42.25 -31.19
N GLY A 14 -28.33 -43.21 -31.65
CA GLY A 14 -27.77 -44.27 -30.80
C GLY A 14 -26.87 -43.71 -29.69
N VAL A 15 -25.99 -42.76 -30.02
CA VAL A 15 -25.15 -42.05 -29.05
C VAL A 15 -26.01 -41.27 -28.06
N LEU A 16 -27.05 -40.57 -28.53
CA LEU A 16 -27.96 -39.81 -27.67
C LEU A 16 -28.69 -40.70 -26.66
N VAL A 17 -29.21 -41.85 -27.11
CA VAL A 17 -29.88 -42.84 -26.25
C VAL A 17 -28.90 -43.41 -25.22
N LEU A 18 -27.67 -43.73 -25.64
CA LEU A 18 -26.63 -44.21 -24.73
C LEU A 18 -26.31 -43.16 -23.65
N VAL A 19 -26.14 -41.89 -24.03
CA VAL A 19 -25.90 -40.79 -23.08
C VAL A 19 -27.06 -40.69 -22.08
N LEU A 20 -28.31 -40.68 -22.56
CA LEU A 20 -29.49 -40.60 -21.69
C LEU A 20 -29.58 -41.79 -20.73
N ALA A 21 -29.30 -43.01 -21.21
CA ALA A 21 -29.33 -44.22 -20.40
C ALA A 21 -28.25 -44.18 -19.29
N VAL A 22 -27.02 -43.79 -19.65
CA VAL A 22 -25.91 -43.64 -18.70
C VAL A 22 -26.22 -42.56 -17.67
N THR A 23 -26.69 -41.38 -18.09
CA THR A 23 -27.08 -40.29 -17.18
C THR A 23 -28.20 -40.73 -16.23
N HIS A 24 -29.24 -41.39 -16.74
CA HIS A 24 -30.34 -41.89 -15.94
C HIS A 24 -29.89 -42.97 -14.94
N TRP A 25 -28.99 -43.87 -15.36
CA TRP A 25 -28.41 -44.89 -14.49
C TRP A 25 -27.54 -44.28 -13.37
N LEU A 26 -26.68 -43.31 -13.70
CA LEU A 26 -25.88 -42.54 -12.73
C LEU A 26 -26.76 -41.84 -11.69
N VAL A 27 -27.89 -41.29 -12.13
CA VAL A 27 -28.84 -40.58 -11.27
C VAL A 27 -29.56 -41.52 -10.32
N ARG A 28 -29.99 -42.69 -10.82
CA ARG A 28 -30.61 -43.72 -9.98
C ARG A 28 -29.63 -44.27 -8.95
N ARG A 29 -28.37 -44.47 -9.33
CA ARG A 29 -27.35 -45.05 -8.45
C ARG A 29 -26.78 -44.05 -7.43
N GLY A 30 -26.80 -42.75 -7.75
CA GLY A 30 -26.16 -41.69 -6.96
C GLY A 30 -27.07 -40.90 -6.02
N GLY A 31 -28.32 -41.32 -5.78
CA GLY A 31 -29.24 -40.61 -4.87
C GLY A 31 -29.98 -39.42 -5.50
N GLY A 32 -30.15 -39.42 -6.83
CA GLY A 32 -30.98 -38.46 -7.56
C GLY A 32 -30.23 -37.29 -8.21
N TRP A 33 -30.92 -36.58 -9.09
CA TRP A 33 -30.37 -35.48 -9.91
C TRP A 33 -29.67 -34.43 -9.04
N LYS A 34 -30.25 -34.10 -7.87
CA LYS A 34 -29.70 -33.13 -6.91
C LYS A 34 -28.33 -33.53 -6.34
N ALA A 35 -28.00 -34.81 -6.20
CA ALA A 35 -26.70 -35.25 -5.71
C ALA A 35 -25.61 -35.14 -6.79
N LEU A 36 -25.96 -35.50 -8.04
CA LEU A 36 -25.09 -35.35 -9.20
C LEU A 36 -24.75 -33.86 -9.45
N TRP A 37 -25.74 -32.97 -9.44
CA TRP A 37 -25.50 -31.52 -9.58
C TRP A 37 -24.68 -30.94 -8.43
N ARG A 38 -24.85 -31.43 -7.20
CA ARG A 38 -24.01 -31.00 -6.07
C ARG A 38 -22.55 -31.43 -6.25
N ARG A 39 -22.28 -32.63 -6.76
CA ARG A 39 -20.91 -33.10 -7.06
C ARG A 39 -20.31 -32.32 -8.22
N LEU A 40 -21.04 -32.18 -9.32
CA LEU A 40 -20.60 -31.42 -10.49
C LEU A 40 -20.38 -29.94 -10.15
N GLY A 41 -21.26 -29.33 -9.35
CA GLY A 41 -21.11 -27.96 -8.88
C GLY A 41 -19.89 -27.76 -7.98
N ARG A 42 -19.52 -28.75 -7.15
CA ARG A 42 -18.28 -28.71 -6.36
C ARG A 42 -17.03 -28.79 -7.23
N GLU A 43 -17.02 -29.70 -8.19
CA GLU A 43 -15.89 -29.86 -9.13
C GLU A 43 -15.73 -28.63 -10.02
N ILE A 44 -16.83 -28.15 -10.63
CA ILE A 44 -16.84 -26.89 -11.39
C ILE A 44 -16.41 -25.73 -10.51
N GLY A 45 -16.85 -25.66 -9.25
CA GLY A 45 -16.44 -24.61 -8.32
C GLY A 45 -14.92 -24.58 -8.07
N LEU A 46 -14.29 -25.75 -7.92
CA LEU A 46 -12.83 -25.86 -7.77
C LEU A 46 -12.08 -25.46 -9.04
N THR A 47 -12.57 -25.90 -10.21
CA THR A 47 -12.02 -25.53 -11.52
C THR A 47 -12.18 -24.04 -11.79
N VAL A 48 -13.37 -23.49 -11.58
CA VAL A 48 -13.66 -22.05 -11.74
C VAL A 48 -12.81 -21.23 -10.78
N LYS A 49 -12.62 -21.64 -9.53
CA LYS A 49 -11.72 -20.93 -8.59
C LYS A 49 -10.27 -20.92 -9.08
N ALA A 50 -9.79 -22.02 -9.68
CA ALA A 50 -8.46 -22.10 -10.27
C ALA A 50 -8.30 -21.21 -11.52
N PHE A 51 -9.33 -21.11 -12.37
CA PHE A 51 -9.28 -20.32 -13.61
C PHE A 51 -9.69 -18.85 -13.46
N THR A 52 -10.49 -18.50 -12.45
CA THR A 52 -10.92 -17.11 -12.21
C THR A 52 -9.87 -16.27 -11.50
N GLY A 53 -8.97 -16.88 -10.72
CA GLY A 53 -7.86 -16.19 -10.06
C GLY A 53 -7.03 -15.33 -11.03
N PRO A 54 -6.47 -15.92 -12.10
CA PRO A 54 -5.71 -15.16 -13.11
C PRO A 54 -6.51 -14.05 -13.78
N VAL A 55 -7.78 -14.32 -14.14
CA VAL A 55 -8.63 -13.32 -14.81
C VAL A 55 -8.95 -12.15 -13.89
N ARG A 56 -9.28 -12.42 -12.61
CA ARG A 56 -9.54 -11.38 -11.61
C ARG A 56 -8.31 -10.52 -11.36
N MET A 57 -7.12 -11.14 -11.28
CA MET A 57 -5.85 -10.41 -11.13
C MET A 57 -5.57 -9.50 -12.32
N GLU A 58 -5.76 -9.99 -13.55
CA GLU A 58 -5.57 -9.19 -14.76
C GLU A 58 -6.59 -8.04 -14.86
N LEU A 59 -7.85 -8.27 -14.51
CA LEU A 59 -8.87 -7.22 -14.48
C LEU A 59 -8.56 -6.17 -13.40
N ARG A 60 -8.15 -6.60 -12.20
CA ARG A 60 -7.67 -5.72 -11.13
C ARG A 60 -6.51 -4.86 -11.61
N TYR A 61 -5.51 -5.48 -12.22
CA TYR A 61 -4.35 -4.78 -12.80
C TYR A 61 -4.78 -3.76 -13.87
N ARG A 62 -5.61 -4.14 -14.84
CA ARG A 62 -6.06 -3.22 -15.92
C ARG A 62 -6.90 -2.07 -15.38
N ARG A 63 -7.77 -2.32 -14.41
CA ARG A 63 -8.58 -1.28 -13.75
C ARG A 63 -7.67 -0.32 -13.00
N GLY A 64 -6.81 -0.84 -12.13
CA GLY A 64 -5.84 -0.06 -11.36
C GLY A 64 -4.90 0.74 -12.27
N LEU A 65 -4.39 0.14 -13.34
CA LEU A 65 -3.50 0.82 -14.28
C LEU A 65 -4.18 2.00 -14.98
N ARG A 66 -5.43 1.83 -15.43
CA ARG A 66 -6.18 2.94 -16.06
C ARG A 66 -6.44 4.06 -15.07
N GLN A 67 -6.85 3.71 -13.86
CA GLN A 67 -7.15 4.67 -12.79
C GLN A 67 -5.91 5.44 -12.36
N LEU A 68 -4.82 4.73 -12.09
CA LEU A 68 -3.57 5.34 -11.66
C LEU A 68 -2.95 6.22 -12.75
N VAL A 69 -2.94 5.78 -14.02
CA VAL A 69 -2.48 6.62 -15.13
C VAL A 69 -3.32 7.89 -15.27
N ARG A 70 -4.64 7.81 -15.08
CA ARG A 70 -5.52 8.98 -15.13
C ARG A 70 -5.17 9.97 -14.03
N LEU A 71 -5.02 9.50 -12.78
CA LEU A 71 -4.68 10.33 -11.63
C LEU A 71 -3.29 10.96 -11.76
N LEU A 72 -2.27 10.18 -12.13
CA LEU A 72 -0.90 10.68 -12.24
C LEU A 72 -0.68 11.64 -13.41
N ARG A 73 -1.54 11.61 -14.45
CA ARG A 73 -1.50 12.57 -15.56
C ARG A 73 -2.20 13.89 -15.26
N ASP A 74 -3.03 13.92 -14.23
CA ASP A 74 -3.77 15.13 -13.89
C ASP A 74 -2.89 16.03 -13.00
N PRO A 75 -2.38 17.17 -13.51
CA PRO A 75 -1.53 18.06 -12.71
C PRO A 75 -2.29 18.65 -11.53
N ALA A 76 -3.62 18.78 -11.61
CA ALA A 76 -4.42 19.31 -10.51
C ALA A 76 -4.43 18.35 -9.32
N VAL A 77 -4.41 17.03 -9.55
CA VAL A 77 -4.31 16.04 -8.46
C VAL A 77 -3.02 16.22 -7.66
N TRP A 78 -1.91 16.51 -8.32
CA TRP A 78 -0.63 16.78 -7.65
C TRP A 78 -0.65 18.10 -6.89
N ALA A 79 -1.08 19.19 -7.53
CA ALA A 79 -1.13 20.51 -6.90
C ALA A 79 -2.05 20.51 -5.66
N ASP A 80 -3.24 19.90 -5.79
CA ASP A 80 -4.20 19.81 -4.70
C ASP A 80 -3.70 18.90 -3.55
N ALA A 81 -2.98 17.82 -3.88
CA ALA A 81 -2.34 16.96 -2.88
C ALA A 81 -1.22 17.67 -2.11
N GLU A 82 -0.38 18.45 -2.81
CA GLU A 82 0.68 19.26 -2.21
C GLU A 82 0.09 20.37 -1.33
N ARG A 83 -0.93 21.07 -1.82
CA ARG A 83 -1.67 22.08 -1.08
C ARG A 83 -2.34 21.50 0.16
N ALA A 84 -3.05 20.37 0.05
CA ALA A 84 -3.66 19.70 1.19
C ALA A 84 -2.62 19.32 2.25
N THR A 85 -1.46 18.80 1.81
CA THR A 85 -0.35 18.45 2.71
C THR A 85 0.22 19.69 3.41
N ALA A 86 0.41 20.81 2.68
CA ALA A 86 0.90 22.06 3.25
C ALA A 86 -0.11 22.69 4.24
N LEU A 87 -1.40 22.72 3.87
CA LEU A 87 -2.48 23.21 4.74
C LEU A 87 -2.58 22.40 6.03
N ALA A 88 -2.52 21.06 5.93
CA ALA A 88 -2.53 20.19 7.10
C ALA A 88 -1.35 20.46 8.05
N ALA A 89 -0.15 20.74 7.53
CA ALA A 89 1.01 21.12 8.33
C ALA A 89 0.79 22.45 9.08
N GLY A 90 0.03 23.37 8.49
CA GLY A 90 -0.29 24.68 9.07
C GLY A 90 -1.40 24.66 10.12
N VAL A 91 -2.15 23.55 10.28
CA VAL A 91 -3.29 23.47 11.21
C VAL A 91 -2.88 23.74 12.66
N ARG A 92 -1.76 23.16 13.11
CA ARG A 92 -1.25 23.36 14.48
C ARG A 92 0.20 22.88 14.61
N ALA A 93 0.92 23.44 15.58
CA ALA A 93 2.25 22.97 15.92
C ALA A 93 2.24 21.49 16.37
N GLY A 94 3.23 20.71 15.92
CA GLY A 94 3.37 19.29 16.24
C GLY A 94 2.68 18.34 15.28
N VAL A 95 1.82 18.84 14.38
CA VAL A 95 1.23 18.07 13.28
C VAL A 95 2.22 17.97 12.13
N ARG A 96 2.48 16.74 11.69
CA ARG A 96 3.44 16.40 10.64
C ARG A 96 2.75 15.53 9.60
N PRO A 97 2.17 16.12 8.54
CA PRO A 97 1.60 15.34 7.45
C PRO A 97 2.72 14.61 6.73
N TYR A 98 2.45 13.40 6.26
CA TYR A 98 3.47 12.55 5.63
C TYR A 98 2.97 11.78 4.40
N GLY A 99 1.71 11.95 4.03
CA GLY A 99 1.14 11.38 2.83
C GLY A 99 -0.28 11.86 2.63
N VAL A 100 -0.86 11.51 1.49
CA VAL A 100 -2.21 11.90 1.11
C VAL A 100 -2.82 10.85 0.19
N LEU A 101 -4.09 10.53 0.42
CA LEU A 101 -4.92 9.77 -0.48
C LEU A 101 -5.66 10.77 -1.35
N ALA A 102 -5.32 10.78 -2.64
CA ALA A 102 -5.84 11.75 -3.59
C ALA A 102 -7.05 11.19 -4.34
N SER A 103 -8.17 11.90 -4.21
CA SER A 103 -9.41 11.66 -4.92
C SER A 103 -9.75 12.86 -5.80
N PRO A 104 -10.57 12.70 -6.86
CA PRO A 104 -11.04 13.84 -7.66
C PRO A 104 -11.88 14.86 -6.86
N GLU A 105 -12.49 14.43 -5.75
CA GLU A 105 -13.49 15.20 -4.99
C GLU A 105 -12.98 15.67 -3.62
N TRP A 106 -12.01 14.98 -3.04
CA TRP A 106 -11.51 15.22 -1.67
C TRP A 106 -10.05 14.81 -1.56
N MET A 107 -9.39 15.26 -0.50
CA MET A 107 -8.05 14.83 -0.11
C MET A 107 -8.07 14.28 1.31
N ALA A 108 -7.42 13.13 1.54
CA ALA A 108 -7.27 12.58 2.89
C ALA A 108 -5.79 12.54 3.27
N VAL A 109 -5.37 13.40 4.18
CA VAL A 109 -3.97 13.57 4.59
C VAL A 109 -3.66 12.65 5.76
N LEU A 110 -2.55 11.93 5.63
CA LEU A 110 -1.97 11.10 6.67
C LEU A 110 -1.10 11.96 7.58
N VAL A 111 -1.45 12.01 8.86
CA VAL A 111 -0.85 12.91 9.86
C VAL A 111 -0.17 12.12 10.97
N ALA A 112 1.06 12.50 11.31
CA ALA A 112 1.70 12.13 12.54
C ALA A 112 1.64 13.32 13.50
N ALA A 113 1.30 13.08 14.76
CA ALA A 113 1.19 14.14 15.76
C ALA A 113 1.69 13.63 17.11
N ASP A 114 2.29 14.52 17.91
CA ASP A 114 2.76 14.22 19.26
C ASP A 114 1.70 14.69 20.29
N GLY A 115 1.36 13.85 21.26
CA GLY A 115 0.47 14.21 22.38
C GLY A 115 -0.90 14.74 21.93
N ASP A 116 -1.27 15.92 22.46
CA ASP A 116 -2.56 16.59 22.20
C ASP A 116 -2.74 17.11 20.77
N ALA A 117 -1.72 17.04 19.92
CA ALA A 117 -1.82 17.48 18.53
C ALA A 117 -2.68 16.55 17.65
N LEU A 118 -3.09 15.37 18.14
CA LEU A 118 -4.03 14.46 17.48
C LEU A 118 -5.50 14.69 17.88
N ARG A 119 -5.81 15.79 18.57
CA ARG A 119 -7.21 16.22 18.77
C ARG A 119 -7.90 16.48 17.43
N GLU A 120 -9.22 16.48 17.46
CA GLU A 120 -10.06 16.75 16.29
C GLU A 120 -9.59 18.03 15.57
N PRO A 121 -9.35 17.95 14.25
CA PRO A 121 -8.87 19.09 13.50
C PRO A 121 -10.00 20.13 13.35
N PRO A 122 -9.66 21.43 13.24
CA PRO A 122 -10.66 22.46 13.01
C PRO A 122 -11.26 22.35 11.61
N ALA A 123 -12.50 22.80 11.46
CA ALA A 123 -13.11 22.96 10.14
C ALA A 123 -12.20 23.78 9.20
N PRO A 124 -12.13 23.45 7.90
CA PRO A 124 -12.97 22.46 7.18
C PRO A 124 -12.48 21.01 7.30
N TRP A 125 -11.42 20.73 8.06
CA TRP A 125 -10.90 19.39 8.20
C TRP A 125 -11.80 18.51 9.07
N ALA A 126 -11.90 17.24 8.71
CA ALA A 126 -12.56 16.21 9.52
C ALA A 126 -11.60 15.04 9.75
N ALA A 127 -11.49 14.54 10.98
CA ALA A 127 -10.76 13.31 11.25
C ALA A 127 -11.60 12.08 10.86
N ASP A 128 -10.95 11.04 10.35
CA ASP A 128 -11.62 9.76 10.11
C ASP A 128 -12.08 9.13 11.43
N GLU A 129 -13.33 8.66 11.47
CA GLU A 129 -13.90 8.01 12.66
C GLU A 129 -13.10 6.75 13.07
N SER A 130 -12.49 6.04 12.12
CA SER A 130 -11.76 4.81 12.38
C SER A 130 -10.27 5.02 12.66
N ASP A 131 -9.69 6.12 12.18
CA ASP A 131 -8.32 6.52 12.52
C ASP A 131 -8.15 8.05 12.57
N PRO A 132 -7.98 8.65 13.75
CA PRO A 132 -7.85 10.11 13.90
C PRO A 132 -6.58 10.69 13.26
N ARG A 133 -5.68 9.85 12.72
CA ARG A 133 -4.49 10.26 11.96
C ARG A 133 -4.77 10.46 10.47
N LEU A 134 -5.98 10.18 10.00
CA LEU A 134 -6.40 10.42 8.64
C LEU A 134 -7.37 11.60 8.61
N TRP A 135 -6.95 12.71 8.02
CA TRP A 135 -7.74 13.95 7.99
C TRP A 135 -8.25 14.23 6.59
N TRP A 136 -9.55 14.45 6.46
CA TRP A 136 -10.24 14.69 5.21
C TRP A 136 -10.50 16.18 5.02
N ILE A 137 -10.42 16.62 3.78
CA ILE A 137 -10.86 17.94 3.34
C ILE A 137 -11.50 17.79 1.96
N ASP A 138 -12.62 18.46 1.75
CA ASP A 138 -13.22 18.55 0.43
C ASP A 138 -12.32 19.37 -0.49
N ARG A 139 -12.23 18.96 -1.76
CA ARG A 139 -11.34 19.63 -2.72
C ARG A 139 -11.75 21.09 -2.94
N ALA A 140 -13.04 21.40 -2.80
CA ALA A 140 -13.55 22.76 -2.92
C ALA A 140 -13.08 23.70 -1.80
N ASP A 141 -12.70 23.14 -0.64
CA ASP A 141 -12.26 23.89 0.54
C ASP A 141 -10.73 24.05 0.61
N LEU A 142 -10.00 23.59 -0.42
CA LEU A 142 -8.56 23.78 -0.53
C LEU A 142 -8.25 25.23 -0.91
N THR A 143 -7.83 26.03 0.07
CA THR A 143 -7.43 27.42 -0.11
C THR A 143 -5.99 27.56 -0.61
N ASP A 144 -5.71 28.61 -1.39
CA ASP A 144 -4.34 28.94 -1.82
C ASP A 144 -3.46 29.53 -0.69
N ASP A 145 -4.04 29.73 0.50
CA ASP A 145 -3.38 30.17 1.73
C ASP A 145 -2.48 29.07 2.31
N GLY A 146 -1.49 28.63 1.53
CA GLY A 146 -0.41 27.79 2.03
C GLY A 146 0.44 28.60 3.00
N ALA A 147 0.47 28.20 4.27
CA ALA A 147 1.50 28.64 5.20
C ALA A 147 2.90 28.45 4.59
N GLU A 148 3.90 29.22 5.04
CA GLU A 148 5.33 29.09 4.72
C GLU A 148 5.95 27.74 5.18
N SER A 149 5.16 26.66 5.16
CA SER A 149 5.60 25.30 5.43
C SER A 149 6.48 24.80 4.29
N ALA A 150 7.40 23.89 4.63
CA ALA A 150 8.25 23.24 3.65
C ALA A 150 7.41 22.56 2.55
N VAL A 151 7.78 22.80 1.29
CA VAL A 151 7.10 22.20 0.14
C VAL A 151 7.25 20.67 0.19
N PRO A 152 6.16 19.89 0.20
CA PRO A 152 6.23 18.43 0.25
C PRO A 152 6.79 17.86 -1.06
N LEU A 153 7.58 16.79 -0.97
CA LEU A 153 8.04 16.02 -2.13
C LEU A 153 7.22 14.74 -2.22
N LEU A 154 6.07 14.83 -2.88
CA LEU A 154 5.15 13.71 -3.00
C LEU A 154 5.61 12.71 -4.06
N VAL A 155 5.53 11.42 -3.71
CA VAL A 155 5.68 10.28 -4.63
C VAL A 155 4.49 9.34 -4.50
N CYS A 156 3.97 8.85 -5.61
CA CYS A 156 2.92 7.85 -5.60
C CYS A 156 3.48 6.48 -5.25
N VAL A 157 2.84 5.82 -4.28
CA VAL A 157 3.16 4.45 -3.86
C VAL A 157 2.15 3.41 -4.35
N GLY A 158 0.97 3.82 -4.83
CA GLY A 158 0.01 2.92 -5.46
C GLY A 158 -1.44 3.40 -5.34
N LEU A 159 -2.38 2.46 -5.30
CA LEU A 159 -3.81 2.75 -5.15
C LEU A 159 -4.38 2.17 -3.87
N ASP A 160 -5.23 2.91 -3.18
CA ASP A 160 -6.09 2.37 -2.12
C ASP A 160 -7.55 2.70 -2.45
N MET A 161 -8.39 1.67 -2.58
CA MET A 161 -9.80 1.77 -2.98
C MET A 161 -10.07 2.63 -4.24
N GLY A 162 -9.05 2.81 -5.10
CA GLY A 162 -9.11 3.64 -6.30
C GLY A 162 -8.55 5.07 -6.16
N HIS A 163 -8.08 5.45 -4.98
CA HIS A 163 -7.43 6.73 -4.73
C HIS A 163 -5.91 6.56 -4.83
N ALA A 164 -5.22 7.56 -5.39
CA ALA A 164 -3.76 7.51 -5.45
C ALA A 164 -3.20 7.77 -4.06
N VAL A 165 -2.36 6.87 -3.57
CA VAL A 165 -1.67 7.06 -2.30
C VAL A 165 -0.32 7.70 -2.60
N LEU A 166 -0.15 8.93 -2.13
CA LEU A 166 1.08 9.71 -2.25
C LEU A 166 1.75 9.79 -0.88
N LEU A 167 3.07 9.64 -0.82
CA LEU A 167 3.86 9.84 0.39
C LEU A 167 4.80 11.02 0.21
N ASP A 168 4.96 11.81 1.26
CA ASP A 168 5.98 12.85 1.30
C ASP A 168 7.33 12.26 1.72
N VAL A 169 8.31 12.33 0.82
CA VAL A 169 9.68 11.85 1.03
C VAL A 169 10.47 12.81 1.94
N ARG A 170 10.07 14.08 2.03
CA ARG A 170 10.69 15.07 2.94
C ARG A 170 10.16 14.93 4.37
N SER A 171 8.98 14.38 4.56
CA SER A 171 8.37 14.24 5.88
C SER A 171 8.81 12.98 6.64
N GLY A 172 9.12 13.16 7.92
CA GLY A 172 9.42 12.08 8.85
C GLY A 172 10.88 11.61 8.82
N PRO A 173 11.13 10.30 9.03
CA PRO A 173 12.48 9.75 9.05
C PRO A 173 13.28 10.06 7.78
N PRO A 174 14.61 10.21 7.87
CA PRO A 174 15.44 10.57 6.72
C PRO A 174 15.60 9.43 5.71
N ALA A 175 15.27 8.19 6.09
CA ALA A 175 15.22 7.05 5.18
C ALA A 175 13.79 6.54 4.98
N LEU A 176 13.50 6.10 3.76
CA LEU A 176 12.31 5.33 3.38
C LEU A 176 12.81 4.01 2.77
N SER A 177 12.50 2.92 3.45
CA SER A 177 12.97 1.58 3.13
C SER A 177 11.86 0.75 2.51
N VAL A 178 12.07 0.27 1.29
CA VAL A 178 11.17 -0.66 0.61
C VAL A 178 11.64 -2.08 0.88
N TYR A 179 10.82 -2.86 1.58
CA TYR A 179 11.08 -4.25 1.92
C TYR A 179 10.05 -5.16 1.28
N GLY A 180 10.48 -6.35 0.88
CA GLY A 180 9.58 -7.44 0.55
C GLY A 180 10.28 -8.77 0.81
N PRO A 181 9.59 -9.77 1.39
CA PRO A 181 10.15 -11.11 1.56
C PRO A 181 10.53 -11.71 0.21
N SER A 182 11.27 -12.83 0.19
CA SER A 182 11.83 -13.41 -1.05
C SER A 182 10.81 -13.59 -2.19
N ARG A 183 9.54 -13.92 -1.86
CA ARG A 183 8.44 -14.06 -2.83
C ARG A 183 7.94 -12.72 -3.40
N ALA A 184 8.17 -11.61 -2.71
CA ALA A 184 7.78 -10.25 -3.09
C ALA A 184 8.96 -9.35 -3.47
N ALA A 185 10.20 -9.85 -3.41
CA ALA A 185 11.42 -9.07 -3.66
C ALA A 185 11.44 -8.38 -5.05
N ARG A 186 10.84 -9.02 -6.07
CA ARG A 186 10.69 -8.40 -7.39
C ARG A 186 9.73 -7.19 -7.35
N SER A 187 8.61 -7.33 -6.65
CA SER A 187 7.63 -6.25 -6.49
C SER A 187 8.21 -5.10 -5.67
N ALA A 188 8.91 -5.39 -4.58
CA ALA A 188 9.64 -4.39 -3.80
C ALA A 188 10.65 -3.62 -4.67
N ARG A 189 11.45 -4.31 -5.50
CA ARG A 189 12.36 -3.67 -6.45
C ARG A 189 11.63 -2.79 -7.47
N ALA A 190 10.52 -3.27 -8.01
CA ALA A 190 9.70 -2.48 -8.94
C ALA A 190 9.09 -1.23 -8.28
N VAL A 191 8.71 -1.32 -7.00
CA VAL A 191 8.28 -0.16 -6.20
C VAL A 191 9.44 0.83 -6.04
N LEU A 192 10.62 0.40 -5.56
CA LEU A 192 11.77 1.32 -5.44
C LEU A 192 12.08 2.02 -6.77
N GLN A 193 12.11 1.28 -7.88
CA GLN A 193 12.37 1.83 -9.21
C GLN A 193 11.31 2.86 -9.64
N ALA A 194 10.03 2.62 -9.30
CA ALA A 194 8.97 3.55 -9.58
C ALA A 194 9.06 4.82 -8.71
N LEU A 195 9.47 4.71 -7.45
CA LEU A 195 9.73 5.87 -6.59
C LEU A 195 10.93 6.68 -7.10
N ALA A 196 12.01 5.98 -7.46
CA ALA A 196 13.21 6.57 -8.03
C ALA A 196 12.90 7.39 -9.30
N ALA A 197 12.13 6.82 -10.22
CA ALA A 197 11.73 7.51 -11.44
C ALA A 197 10.89 8.76 -11.15
N GLN A 198 9.99 8.71 -10.17
CA GLN A 198 9.18 9.87 -9.79
C GLN A 198 10.04 10.99 -9.20
N VAL A 199 10.95 10.71 -8.27
CA VAL A 199 11.81 11.76 -7.71
C VAL A 199 12.74 12.35 -8.76
N ASP A 200 13.31 11.50 -9.63
CA ASP A 200 14.22 11.91 -10.71
C ASP A 200 13.53 12.81 -11.75
N ALA A 201 12.26 12.52 -12.07
CA ALA A 201 11.49 13.32 -13.02
C ALA A 201 10.96 14.64 -12.42
N ARG A 202 10.76 14.71 -11.10
CA ARG A 202 10.12 15.85 -10.45
C ARG A 202 11.11 16.85 -9.85
N LEU A 203 12.29 16.39 -9.42
CA LEU A 203 13.32 17.27 -8.86
C LEU A 203 14.24 17.82 -9.97
N PRO A 204 14.84 19.01 -9.77
CA PRO A 204 15.85 19.53 -10.67
C PRO A 204 17.04 18.57 -10.84
N GLU A 205 17.69 18.64 -12.00
CA GLU A 205 18.89 17.86 -12.31
C GLU A 205 19.96 18.02 -11.22
N GLY A 206 20.60 16.91 -10.84
CA GLY A 206 21.64 16.89 -9.79
C GLY A 206 21.12 16.85 -8.35
N ARG A 207 19.80 16.98 -8.11
CA ARG A 207 19.19 16.80 -6.77
C ARG A 207 18.93 15.34 -6.42
N VAL A 208 18.98 14.44 -7.40
CA VAL A 208 18.80 12.99 -7.20
C VAL A 208 20.08 12.26 -7.58
N ALA A 209 20.53 11.34 -6.73
CA ALA A 209 21.61 10.41 -7.07
C ALA A 209 21.12 8.97 -7.01
N ILE A 210 21.25 8.26 -8.13
CA ILE A 210 20.84 6.86 -8.27
C ILE A 210 22.08 5.97 -8.16
N ALA A 211 22.15 5.17 -7.10
CA ALA A 211 23.23 4.23 -6.89
C ALA A 211 23.16 3.03 -7.84
N ALA A 212 24.27 2.32 -7.96
CA ALA A 212 24.39 1.07 -8.69
C ALA A 212 23.38 0.03 -8.19
N GLY A 213 22.88 -0.81 -9.10
CA GLY A 213 21.96 -1.89 -8.80
C GLY A 213 20.48 -1.50 -8.69
N VAL A 214 20.14 -0.21 -8.65
CA VAL A 214 18.73 0.25 -8.56
C VAL A 214 17.98 -0.13 -9.84
N HIS A 215 18.58 0.13 -10.99
CA HIS A 215 18.00 -0.20 -12.29
C HIS A 215 19.02 -0.98 -13.15
N PRO A 216 18.63 -2.11 -13.78
CA PRO A 216 19.57 -3.00 -14.47
C PRO A 216 20.25 -2.37 -15.69
N ARG A 217 19.70 -1.28 -16.24
CA ARG A 217 20.26 -0.54 -17.38
C ARG A 217 20.95 0.77 -16.99
N HIS A 218 21.04 1.06 -15.69
CA HIS A 218 21.70 2.27 -15.19
C HIS A 218 22.93 1.84 -14.39
N PRO A 219 24.15 2.10 -14.89
CA PRO A 219 25.37 1.63 -14.21
C PRO A 219 25.49 2.20 -12.80
N GLY A 220 24.96 3.41 -12.54
CA GLY A 220 24.93 4.04 -11.22
C GLY A 220 26.32 4.24 -10.60
N MET A 221 26.35 4.89 -9.44
CA MET A 221 27.57 5.00 -8.63
C MET A 221 27.44 4.20 -7.34
N PRO A 222 28.53 3.86 -6.63
CA PRO A 222 28.42 3.19 -5.33
C PRO A 222 27.51 3.96 -4.36
N ALA A 223 26.73 3.26 -3.54
CA ALA A 223 25.76 3.87 -2.62
C ALA A 223 26.40 4.95 -1.72
N ALA A 224 27.60 4.70 -1.21
CA ALA A 224 28.34 5.68 -0.40
C ALA A 224 28.69 6.97 -1.18
N ALA A 225 28.95 6.86 -2.48
CA ALA A 225 29.21 8.02 -3.34
C ALA A 225 27.92 8.78 -3.65
N ALA A 226 26.83 8.08 -3.94
CA ALA A 226 25.52 8.69 -4.23
C ALA A 226 25.01 9.53 -3.05
N VAL A 227 25.16 9.00 -1.83
CA VAL A 227 24.73 9.66 -0.61
C VAL A 227 25.65 10.81 -0.20
N GLY A 228 26.93 10.75 -0.58
CA GLY A 228 27.93 11.80 -0.28
C GLY A 228 28.06 12.87 -1.37
N GLN A 229 27.27 12.80 -2.44
CA GLN A 229 27.39 13.72 -3.56
C GLN A 229 26.86 15.12 -3.18
N PRO A 230 27.66 16.19 -3.36
CA PRO A 230 27.23 17.54 -3.04
C PRO A 230 25.97 17.95 -3.81
N GLY A 231 25.04 18.62 -3.13
CA GLY A 231 23.81 19.15 -3.72
C GLY A 231 22.66 18.13 -3.85
N VAL A 232 22.93 16.84 -3.62
CA VAL A 232 21.90 15.79 -3.64
C VAL A 232 20.95 15.97 -2.46
N GLU A 233 19.66 15.95 -2.78
CA GLU A 233 18.58 15.93 -1.82
C GLU A 233 18.09 14.50 -1.57
N VAL A 234 17.99 13.67 -2.61
CA VAL A 234 17.50 12.29 -2.52
C VAL A 234 18.50 11.32 -3.14
N ALA A 235 19.01 10.39 -2.32
CA ALA A 235 19.81 9.27 -2.78
C ALA A 235 18.96 8.00 -2.86
N VAL A 236 19.08 7.24 -3.95
CA VAL A 236 18.36 5.98 -4.15
C VAL A 236 19.35 4.82 -4.18
N CYS A 237 19.15 3.80 -3.35
CA CYS A 237 20.07 2.68 -3.19
C CYS A 237 19.39 1.32 -3.31
N ALA A 238 20.05 0.38 -3.99
CA ALA A 238 19.56 -0.99 -4.16
C ALA A 238 19.76 -1.88 -2.93
N ASP A 239 20.58 -1.41 -1.99
CA ASP A 239 20.94 -2.08 -0.75
C ASP A 239 20.84 -1.05 0.40
N PRO A 240 20.59 -1.51 1.64
CA PRO A 240 20.56 -0.62 2.80
C PRO A 240 21.96 -0.03 3.05
N LEU A 241 22.01 1.24 3.41
CA LEU A 241 23.27 1.91 3.70
C LEU A 241 23.90 1.36 4.99
N GLU A 242 25.17 0.97 4.92
CA GLU A 242 25.90 0.43 6.07
C GLU A 242 26.38 1.52 7.03
N ARG A 243 26.55 2.74 6.50
CA ARG A 243 27.04 3.94 7.20
C ARG A 243 25.87 4.86 7.58
N PRO A 244 26.07 5.77 8.56
CA PRO A 244 25.08 6.81 8.86
C PRO A 244 24.79 7.68 7.64
N LEU A 245 23.52 8.03 7.47
CA LEU A 245 23.06 8.94 6.43
C LEU A 245 23.52 10.38 6.78
N PRO A 246 24.17 11.12 5.85
CA PRO A 246 24.51 12.52 6.04
C PRO A 246 23.29 13.38 6.33
N SER A 247 23.48 14.46 7.08
CA SER A 247 22.42 15.44 7.33
C SER A 247 21.97 16.10 6.02
N GLY A 248 20.67 16.37 5.91
CA GLY A 248 20.08 17.03 4.74
C GLY A 248 19.83 16.12 3.53
N VAL A 249 20.30 14.88 3.53
CA VAL A 249 20.05 13.90 2.46
C VAL A 249 18.93 12.94 2.87
N ARG A 250 18.00 12.68 1.96
CA ARG A 250 16.96 11.64 2.09
C ARG A 250 17.40 10.36 1.37
N LEU A 251 17.09 9.21 1.95
CA LEU A 251 17.44 7.90 1.40
C LEU A 251 16.20 7.13 0.99
N LEU A 252 16.13 6.67 -0.25
CA LEU A 252 15.21 5.63 -0.70
C LEU A 252 16.02 4.33 -0.88
N SER A 253 15.77 3.31 -0.06
CA SER A 253 16.54 2.06 -0.11
C SER A 253 15.67 0.83 -0.32
N LEU A 254 16.22 -0.18 -0.99
CA LEU A 254 15.72 -1.55 -0.83
C LEU A 254 16.29 -2.16 0.45
N GLY A 255 15.45 -2.90 1.17
CA GLY A 255 15.79 -3.43 2.49
C GLY A 255 15.76 -2.36 3.57
N VAL A 256 15.79 -2.81 4.82
CA VAL A 256 15.67 -1.95 6.01
C VAL A 256 16.99 -1.22 6.24
N ALA A 257 16.98 0.11 6.04
CA ALA A 257 18.13 0.95 6.33
C ALA A 257 18.40 1.03 7.84
N ARG A 258 19.68 1.22 8.22
CA ARG A 258 20.06 1.46 9.62
C ARG A 258 19.56 2.82 10.09
N GLY A 259 19.15 2.91 11.35
CA GLY A 259 18.68 4.14 11.98
C GLY A 259 17.16 4.33 11.88
N ARG A 260 16.71 5.59 11.77
CA ARG A 260 15.29 5.93 11.66
C ARG A 260 14.86 5.81 10.19
N THR A 261 13.97 4.87 9.89
CA THR A 261 13.42 4.66 8.55
C THR A 261 11.91 4.49 8.59
N ARG A 262 11.23 4.99 7.56
CA ARG A 262 9.83 4.61 7.26
C ARG A 262 9.85 3.34 6.42
N LEU A 263 9.24 2.28 6.92
CA LEU A 263 9.19 0.99 6.24
C LEU A 263 7.97 0.89 5.33
N LEU A 264 8.21 0.58 4.06
CA LEU A 264 7.21 0.19 3.08
C LEU A 264 7.35 -1.31 2.83
N GLU A 265 6.40 -2.10 3.32
CA GLU A 265 6.44 -3.55 3.19
C GLU A 265 5.53 -4.02 2.07
N VAL A 266 6.11 -4.66 1.05
CA VAL A 266 5.38 -5.23 -0.07
C VAL A 266 5.15 -6.72 0.16
N ALA A 267 3.88 -7.08 0.32
CA ALA A 267 3.44 -8.46 0.47
C ALA A 267 3.45 -9.23 -0.88
N PRO A 268 3.44 -10.58 -0.85
CA PRO A 268 3.46 -11.40 -2.08
C PRO A 268 2.28 -11.19 -3.03
N ASP A 269 1.16 -10.65 -2.55
CA ASP A 269 -0.03 -10.33 -3.33
C ASP A 269 -0.02 -8.92 -3.96
N ALA A 270 1.13 -8.24 -3.87
CA ALA A 270 1.37 -6.87 -4.32
C ALA A 270 0.55 -5.81 -3.57
N VAL A 271 0.23 -6.09 -2.30
CA VAL A 271 -0.25 -5.07 -1.36
C VAL A 271 0.95 -4.50 -0.60
N LEU A 272 1.04 -3.18 -0.53
CA LEU A 272 2.03 -2.44 0.24
C LEU A 272 1.38 -1.93 1.52
N THR A 273 2.06 -2.18 2.64
CA THR A 273 1.74 -1.64 3.95
C THR A 273 2.75 -0.54 4.27
N VAL A 274 2.24 0.66 4.57
CA VAL A 274 3.06 1.76 5.06
C VAL A 274 3.11 1.65 6.59
N HIS A 275 4.26 1.30 7.15
CA HIS A 275 4.39 1.19 8.60
C HIS A 275 4.24 2.55 9.27
N GLY A 276 3.40 2.60 10.32
CA GLY A 276 3.01 3.85 10.99
C GLY A 276 1.80 4.56 10.37
N ALA A 277 1.26 4.06 9.26
CA ALA A 277 0.01 4.53 8.67
C ALA A 277 -1.22 3.78 9.23
N PRO A 278 -2.44 4.32 9.05
CA PRO A 278 -3.68 3.62 9.37
C PRO A 278 -3.73 2.24 8.73
N ALA A 279 -4.17 1.22 9.49
CA ALA A 279 -4.25 -0.16 9.01
C ALA A 279 -5.20 -0.33 7.80
N ALA A 280 -6.08 0.64 7.59
CA ALA A 280 -6.97 0.72 6.44
C ALA A 280 -6.22 1.01 5.11
N ALA A 281 -5.04 1.62 5.16
CA ALA A 281 -4.26 2.00 3.97
C ALA A 281 -3.55 0.79 3.34
N ARG A 282 -4.33 -0.09 2.69
CA ARG A 282 -3.82 -1.23 1.92
C ARG A 282 -3.57 -0.80 0.48
N VAL A 283 -2.31 -0.55 0.15
CA VAL A 283 -1.95 0.04 -1.14
C VAL A 283 -1.70 -1.05 -2.19
N ASP A 284 -2.53 -1.17 -3.22
CA ASP A 284 -2.25 -2.01 -4.39
C ASP A 284 -1.13 -1.36 -5.23
N VAL A 285 0.04 -2.01 -5.26
CA VAL A 285 1.22 -1.55 -6.01
C VAL A 285 1.38 -2.22 -7.36
N LEU A 286 0.53 -3.19 -7.68
CA LEU A 286 0.60 -3.94 -8.93
C LEU A 286 0.63 -3.04 -10.19
N PRO A 287 -0.18 -1.97 -10.31
CA PRO A 287 -0.15 -1.10 -11.48
C PRO A 287 0.97 -0.05 -11.45
N LEU A 288 1.66 0.15 -10.32
CA LEU A 288 2.49 1.33 -10.06
C LEU A 288 3.58 1.54 -11.11
N SER A 289 4.46 0.55 -11.30
CA SER A 289 5.62 0.67 -12.18
C SER A 289 5.22 0.99 -13.63
N ARG A 290 4.17 0.34 -14.14
CA ARG A 290 3.66 0.57 -15.49
C ARG A 290 2.93 1.90 -15.61
N ALA A 291 2.23 2.35 -14.56
CA ALA A 291 1.58 3.64 -14.54
C ALA A 291 2.62 4.76 -14.58
N VAL A 292 3.60 4.75 -13.66
CA VAL A 292 4.70 5.73 -13.61
C VAL A 292 5.43 5.81 -14.94
N ALA A 293 5.81 4.66 -15.53
CA ALA A 293 6.49 4.65 -16.83
C ALA A 293 5.66 5.30 -17.98
N ARG A 294 4.33 5.33 -17.88
CA ARG A 294 3.43 5.95 -18.88
C ARG A 294 3.14 7.43 -18.62
N THR A 295 3.45 7.91 -17.43
CA THR A 295 3.14 9.27 -16.99
C THR A 295 4.38 10.09 -16.68
N LEU A 296 5.57 9.48 -16.68
CA LEU A 296 6.84 10.08 -16.27
C LEU A 296 7.09 11.45 -16.93
N ALA A 297 6.94 11.54 -18.25
CA ALA A 297 7.16 12.78 -19.01
C ALA A 297 6.09 13.87 -18.77
N ALA A 298 4.99 13.52 -18.10
CA ALA A 298 3.89 14.43 -17.78
C ALA A 298 3.77 14.69 -16.27
N LEU A 299 4.71 14.19 -15.46
CA LEU A 299 4.71 14.50 -14.03
C LEU A 299 5.05 15.99 -13.84
N PRO A 300 4.29 16.72 -13.02
CA PRO A 300 4.61 18.11 -12.74
C PRO A 300 5.90 18.20 -11.91
N PRO A 301 6.77 19.19 -12.16
CA PRO A 301 7.93 19.42 -11.32
C PRO A 301 7.51 19.66 -9.86
N CYS A 302 8.38 19.32 -8.91
CA CYS A 302 8.20 19.71 -7.51
C CYS A 302 8.36 21.23 -7.42
N PRO A 303 7.48 21.95 -6.71
CA PRO A 303 7.69 23.38 -6.48
C PRO A 303 9.04 23.60 -5.78
N GLU A 304 9.80 24.58 -6.26
CA GLU A 304 11.08 24.91 -5.64
C GLU A 304 10.84 25.49 -4.25
N LEU A 305 11.61 25.01 -3.26
CA LEU A 305 11.73 25.73 -2.00
C LEU A 305 12.31 27.11 -2.32
N PRO A 306 11.74 28.22 -1.81
CA PRO A 306 12.40 29.51 -1.87
C PRO A 306 13.81 29.31 -1.34
N GLN A 307 14.82 29.57 -2.17
CA GLN A 307 16.19 29.53 -1.71
C GLN A 307 16.27 30.54 -0.56
N ALA A 308 16.54 30.07 0.65
CA ALA A 308 17.06 30.94 1.67
C ALA A 308 18.28 31.62 1.02
N GLY A 309 18.17 32.92 0.76
CA GLY A 309 19.26 33.69 0.19
C GLY A 309 20.54 33.41 0.99
N PRO A 310 21.73 33.61 0.39
CA PRO A 310 22.99 33.32 1.07
C PRO A 310 22.92 33.94 2.46
N ALA A 311 22.91 33.08 3.48
CA ALA A 311 23.03 33.54 4.85
C ALA A 311 24.32 34.38 4.85
N GLY A 312 24.15 35.70 4.96
CA GLY A 312 25.26 36.60 5.23
C GLY A 312 25.99 36.03 6.44
N PRO A 313 27.33 36.16 6.49
CA PRO A 313 28.13 35.49 7.51
C PRO A 313 27.54 35.79 8.88
N ALA A 314 26.93 34.78 9.48
CA ALA A 314 26.48 34.86 10.85
C ALA A 314 27.75 35.05 11.68
N ASP A 315 27.88 36.23 12.27
CA ASP A 315 28.93 36.56 13.20
C ASP A 315 29.05 35.43 14.22
N ALA A 316 30.26 34.88 14.27
CA ALA A 316 30.69 33.99 15.32
C ALA A 316 30.60 34.73 16.66
N VAL A 317 29.53 34.50 17.41
CA VAL A 317 29.50 34.80 18.85
C VAL A 317 29.25 33.51 19.61
N SER A 318 30.39 32.93 20.00
CA SER A 318 30.66 32.37 21.32
C SER A 318 29.79 31.22 21.81
N ALA A 319 30.35 30.03 21.69
CA ALA A 319 30.13 28.95 22.65
C ALA A 319 30.76 29.33 24.00
N ALA A 320 29.95 29.34 25.06
CA ALA A 320 30.21 28.85 26.43
C ALA A 320 29.42 29.68 27.45
N ASP A 321 28.35 29.11 28.01
CA ASP A 321 28.22 29.01 29.47
C ASP A 321 27.11 28.00 29.85
N PRO A 322 27.41 26.93 30.61
CA PRO A 322 26.43 26.06 31.22
C PRO A 322 26.33 26.37 32.72
N ASP A 323 25.46 27.28 33.12
CA ASP A 323 24.92 27.31 34.48
C ASP A 323 23.76 28.31 34.57
N LEU A 324 22.86 28.04 35.52
CA LEU A 324 21.69 28.84 35.97
C LEU A 324 20.30 28.31 35.53
N LEU A 325 19.80 27.35 36.32
CA LEU A 325 18.49 27.48 36.98
C LEU A 325 18.71 28.33 38.26
N PRO A 326 17.70 28.97 38.91
CA PRO A 326 16.28 28.62 38.95
C PRO A 326 15.28 29.81 38.94
N ASP A 327 13.98 29.52 38.81
CA ASP A 327 12.90 29.90 39.76
C ASP A 327 11.52 29.94 39.07
N GLU A 328 10.59 29.13 39.58
CA GLU A 328 9.14 29.36 39.47
C GLU A 328 8.74 30.46 40.47
N PRO A 329 7.58 31.14 40.29
CA PRO A 329 6.37 30.61 40.94
C PRO A 329 5.01 30.93 40.27
N ASP A 330 4.01 30.16 40.74
CA ASP A 330 2.60 30.48 41.02
C ASP A 330 1.51 30.60 39.93
N LEU A 331 0.74 29.50 39.86
CA LEU A 331 -0.73 29.37 40.00
C LEU A 331 -1.59 30.66 40.10
N ASP A 332 -2.54 30.83 39.17
CA ASP A 332 -3.94 31.21 39.48
C ASP A 332 -4.86 30.91 38.27
N THR A 333 -5.73 29.89 38.36
CA THR A 333 -7.18 29.95 38.62
C THR A 333 -8.00 30.76 37.60
N GLY A 334 -8.82 30.05 36.81
CA GLY A 334 -9.86 30.67 35.96
C GLY A 334 -10.71 29.65 35.21
N ALA A 335 -11.68 29.05 35.89
CA ALA A 335 -12.65 28.11 35.34
C ALA A 335 -13.85 28.81 34.68
N ALA A 336 -14.15 28.41 33.43
CA ALA A 336 -15.42 28.21 32.67
C ALA A 336 -16.68 29.10 32.93
N PRO A 337 -17.58 29.30 31.93
CA PRO A 337 -18.42 28.24 31.33
C PRO A 337 -18.46 28.25 29.78
N VAL A 338 -18.33 27.11 29.10
CA VAL A 338 -19.39 26.22 28.58
C VAL A 338 -20.45 26.94 27.72
N THR A 339 -20.36 26.78 26.41
CA THR A 339 -21.50 26.91 25.48
C THR A 339 -21.32 25.87 24.37
N GLU A 340 -22.20 24.88 24.33
CA GLU A 340 -22.30 23.87 23.27
C GLU A 340 -22.70 24.52 21.94
N PRO A 341 -22.26 23.93 20.81
CA PRO A 341 -23.24 23.59 19.79
C PRO A 341 -23.06 22.17 19.25
N THR A 342 -24.13 21.40 19.43
CA THR A 342 -24.78 20.53 18.44
C THR A 342 -23.88 19.89 17.38
N GLY A 343 -23.47 18.65 17.65
CA GLY A 343 -22.76 17.80 16.70
C GLY A 343 -23.59 17.48 15.46
N VAL A 344 -23.01 17.77 14.29
CA VAL A 344 -23.37 17.15 13.02
C VAL A 344 -22.42 15.98 12.84
N SER A 345 -22.93 14.77 13.02
CA SER A 345 -22.20 13.52 12.82
C SER A 345 -21.91 13.36 11.32
N ALA A 346 -20.64 13.56 10.91
CA ALA A 346 -20.20 13.37 9.54
C ALA A 346 -19.56 11.99 9.39
N SER A 347 -20.36 11.02 8.95
CA SER A 347 -19.86 9.69 8.58
C SER A 347 -19.12 9.74 7.25
N ARG A 348 -18.10 8.88 7.12
CA ARG A 348 -17.40 8.53 5.87
C ARG A 348 -18.34 8.60 4.65
N PRO A 349 -18.00 9.34 3.57
CA PRO A 349 -18.77 9.32 2.34
C PRO A 349 -18.93 7.88 1.83
N ALA A 350 -20.18 7.40 1.80
CA ALA A 350 -20.48 6.06 1.36
C ALA A 350 -20.11 5.91 -0.13
N PRO A 351 -19.45 4.81 -0.53
CA PRO A 351 -19.24 4.54 -1.95
C PRO A 351 -20.61 4.38 -2.64
N ALA A 352 -20.73 4.91 -3.86
CA ALA A 352 -21.91 4.75 -4.71
C ALA A 352 -22.36 3.28 -4.76
N SER A 353 -23.62 3.04 -4.42
CA SER A 353 -24.21 1.71 -4.22
C SER A 353 -24.08 0.83 -5.47
N GLU A 354 -23.36 -0.29 -5.33
CA GLU A 354 -23.42 -1.44 -6.23
C GLU A 354 -24.70 -2.25 -5.88
N PRO A 355 -25.49 -2.72 -6.85
CA PRO A 355 -26.82 -3.30 -6.58
C PRO A 355 -26.75 -4.58 -5.72
N ALA A 356 -27.69 -4.64 -4.77
CA ALA A 356 -27.83 -5.64 -3.72
C ALA A 356 -27.68 -7.10 -4.21
N ALA A 357 -26.72 -7.80 -3.61
CA ALA A 357 -26.62 -9.24 -3.69
C ALA A 357 -27.77 -9.91 -2.92
N VAL A 358 -28.43 -10.87 -3.57
CA VAL A 358 -29.50 -11.71 -3.04
C VAL A 358 -29.01 -12.50 -1.81
N PRO A 359 -29.77 -12.57 -0.70
CA PRO A 359 -29.36 -13.28 0.51
C PRO A 359 -29.31 -14.80 0.30
N VAL A 360 -28.18 -15.40 0.68
CA VAL A 360 -27.99 -16.86 0.77
C VAL A 360 -28.55 -17.35 2.11
N PRO A 361 -29.42 -18.37 2.15
CA PRO A 361 -29.96 -18.89 3.41
C PRO A 361 -28.90 -19.70 4.18
N ALA A 362 -28.88 -19.51 5.50
CA ALA A 362 -28.04 -20.22 6.45
C ALA A 362 -28.36 -21.72 6.52
N PRO A 363 -27.37 -22.61 6.68
CA PRO A 363 -27.64 -24.02 6.94
C PRO A 363 -27.98 -24.27 8.41
N ALA A 364 -29.08 -24.98 8.62
CA ALA A 364 -29.56 -25.49 9.90
C ALA A 364 -28.67 -26.63 10.44
N ALA A 365 -28.66 -26.74 11.76
CA ALA A 365 -28.01 -27.78 12.55
C ALA A 365 -28.70 -29.15 12.43
N ALA A 366 -27.87 -30.21 12.46
CA ALA A 366 -28.19 -31.60 12.86
C ALA A 366 -26.82 -32.23 13.22
N VAL A 367 -26.48 -32.53 14.49
CA VAL A 367 -26.94 -33.60 15.39
C VAL A 367 -26.77 -35.02 14.79
N GLY A 368 -25.76 -35.73 15.31
CA GLY A 368 -25.75 -37.17 15.62
C GLY A 368 -25.44 -38.16 14.50
N SER A 369 -24.26 -38.81 14.54
CA SER A 369 -24.04 -40.15 15.15
C SER A 369 -22.84 -40.89 14.50
N ASP A 370 -21.93 -41.36 15.37
CA ASP A 370 -21.13 -42.60 15.35
C ASP A 370 -20.64 -43.20 14.02
N ASP A 371 -19.32 -43.34 13.88
CA ASP A 371 -18.68 -44.67 13.88
C ASP A 371 -17.14 -44.59 13.90
N ASP A 372 -16.59 -45.33 14.86
CA ASP A 372 -15.32 -46.07 14.90
C ASP A 372 -14.19 -45.70 13.92
N PHE A 373 -13.08 -45.20 14.48
CA PHE A 373 -11.76 -45.51 13.94
C PHE A 373 -10.78 -45.84 15.06
N ALA A 374 -10.53 -47.13 15.19
CA ALA A 374 -9.61 -47.74 16.15
C ALA A 374 -8.15 -47.38 15.86
N GLU A 375 -7.43 -46.98 16.91
CA GLU A 375 -5.97 -46.98 16.96
C GLU A 375 -5.44 -48.42 17.11
N PRO A 376 -4.27 -48.73 16.53
CA PRO A 376 -3.40 -49.75 17.09
C PRO A 376 -2.11 -49.11 17.65
N SER A 377 -2.04 -49.05 18.97
CA SER A 377 -0.81 -49.21 19.76
C SER A 377 -0.71 -50.71 20.07
N THR A 378 0.40 -51.45 20.18
CA THR A 378 1.80 -51.25 20.58
C THR A 378 2.56 -52.55 20.23
N SER A 379 3.90 -52.52 20.08
CA SER A 379 4.85 -53.34 20.86
C SER A 379 6.19 -53.56 20.13
N GLU A 380 7.19 -52.77 20.54
CA GLU A 380 8.46 -53.18 21.15
C GLU A 380 9.04 -54.60 20.89
N ALA A 381 10.30 -54.68 20.41
CA ALA A 381 11.40 -55.39 21.08
C ALA A 381 12.77 -55.23 20.34
N ALA A 382 13.72 -54.63 21.08
CA ALA A 382 15.15 -54.92 21.28
C ALA A 382 16.06 -55.62 20.23
N GLY A 383 17.30 -55.11 20.13
CA GLY A 383 18.52 -55.86 19.74
C GLY A 383 19.51 -55.04 18.89
N VAL A 384 20.39 -54.21 19.48
CA VAL A 384 21.80 -54.48 19.83
C VAL A 384 22.67 -55.03 18.67
N SER A 385 23.57 -54.21 18.10
CA SER A 385 25.04 -54.41 18.10
C SER A 385 25.78 -53.44 17.18
N ALA A 386 26.90 -52.94 17.69
CA ALA A 386 27.90 -52.12 17.02
C ALA A 386 28.74 -52.89 15.99
N THR A 387 29.44 -52.18 15.08
CA THR A 387 30.87 -52.41 14.77
C THR A 387 31.45 -51.24 13.95
N SER A 388 32.70 -50.94 14.30
CA SER A 388 33.55 -49.80 13.96
C SER A 388 34.24 -49.84 12.59
N ALA A 389 34.81 -48.67 12.23
CA ALA A 389 36.09 -48.44 11.52
C ALA A 389 36.15 -48.77 10.01
N GLN A 390 36.96 -48.14 9.15
CA GLN A 390 38.15 -47.32 9.35
C GLN A 390 38.46 -46.52 8.06
N ALA A 391 39.15 -45.39 8.20
CA ALA A 391 39.80 -44.62 7.15
C ALA A 391 40.98 -45.40 6.51
N PRO A 392 41.59 -44.88 5.44
CA PRO A 392 42.65 -43.87 5.61
C PRO A 392 42.36 -42.49 5.01
#